data_AF-A0A6V7VJX1-F1
#
_entry.id   AF-A0A6V7VJX1-F1
#
_cell.length_a   1.000
_cell.length_b   1.000
_cell.length_c   1.000
_cell.angle_alpha   90.00
_cell.angle_beta   90.00
_cell.angle_gamma   90.00
#
_symmetry.space_group_name_H-M   'P 1'
#
loop_
_entity.id
_entity.type
_entity.pdbx_description
1 polymer ?
#
loop_
_entity_poly.entity_id
_entity_poly.type
_entity_poly.pdbx_seq_one_letter_code
_entity_poly.pdbx_strand_id
1 'polypeptide(L)'
;MICSSFAYLIFIRIYTMLFISTFILLILAGSLNASRNEIEELLDEFNQGKAGREIREQSRPVTPVPDPCDQHVCGWGKECVVDKKGRPVCECISKCPDLEDDPLDKVCASNNQTFASLCHLYRQRCVCKKRSGFENE
;
A
#
# COMPACT_ATOMS: atom_id res chain seq x y z
N MET A 1 41.07 11.48 48.33
CA MET A 1 41.28 10.36 47.39
C MET A 1 39.99 9.83 46.73
N ILE A 2 38.80 10.42 46.97
CA ILE A 2 37.51 9.89 46.46
C ILE A 2 37.12 10.48 45.07
N CYS A 3 37.57 11.69 44.72
CA CYS A 3 37.24 12.33 43.42
C CYS A 3 37.76 11.56 42.19
N SER A 4 38.93 10.91 42.30
CA SER A 4 39.52 10.18 41.17
C SER A 4 38.78 8.89 40.85
N SER A 5 38.18 8.22 41.84
CA SER A 5 37.39 6.99 41.63
C SER A 5 36.03 7.29 41.00
N PHE A 6 35.36 8.37 41.39
CA PHE A 6 34.08 8.76 40.78
C PHE A 6 34.24 9.20 39.32
N ALA A 7 35.29 9.97 39.02
CA ALA A 7 35.62 10.32 37.64
C ALA A 7 35.89 9.06 36.80
N TYR A 8 36.69 8.12 37.31
CA TYR A 8 37.02 6.87 36.62
C TYR A 8 35.78 6.01 36.33
N LEU A 9 34.84 5.91 37.28
CA LEU A 9 33.58 5.18 37.06
C LEU A 9 32.68 5.84 36.01
N ILE A 10 32.62 7.18 35.97
CA ILE A 10 31.88 7.91 34.94
C ILE A 10 32.53 7.69 33.56
N PHE A 11 33.86 7.75 33.47
CA PHE A 11 34.59 7.47 32.23
C PHE A 11 34.36 6.04 31.74
N ILE A 12 34.36 5.04 32.63
CA ILE A 12 34.04 3.66 32.27
C ILE A 12 32.61 3.54 31.76
N ARG A 13 31.64 4.21 32.40
CA ARG A 13 30.23 4.17 31.96
C ARG A 13 30.02 4.84 30.60
N ILE A 14 30.68 5.97 30.35
CA ILE A 14 30.63 6.64 29.05
C ILE A 14 31.31 5.76 27.98
N TYR A 15 32.48 5.22 28.28
CA TYR A 15 33.23 4.40 27.33
C TYR A 15 32.50 3.09 26.99
N THR A 16 31.91 2.43 27.99
CA THR A 16 31.08 1.24 27.78
C THR A 16 29.82 1.56 26.97
N MET A 17 29.16 2.69 27.22
CA MET A 17 28.00 3.12 26.41
C MET A 17 28.39 3.44 24.97
N LEU A 18 29.51 4.11 24.75
CA LEU A 18 30.04 4.40 23.41
C LEU A 18 30.42 3.11 22.67
N PHE A 19 31.10 2.18 23.35
CA PHE A 19 31.51 0.90 22.76
C PHE A 19 30.31 -0.01 22.44
N ILE A 20 29.31 -0.06 23.32
CA ILE A 20 28.07 -0.80 23.06
C ILE A 20 27.31 -0.18 21.89
N SER A 21 27.22 1.16 21.83
CA SER A 21 26.58 1.86 20.72
C SER A 21 27.28 1.60 19.38
N THR A 22 28.62 1.68 19.33
CA THR A 22 29.38 1.37 18.11
C THR A 22 29.27 -0.09 17.71
N PHE A 23 29.28 -1.01 18.68
CA PHE A 23 29.09 -2.44 18.41
C PHE A 23 27.70 -2.72 17.85
N ILE A 24 26.65 -2.13 18.43
CA ILE A 24 25.28 -2.22 17.91
C ILE A 24 25.19 -1.69 16.47
N LEU A 25 25.79 -0.52 16.19
CA LEU A 25 25.83 0.04 14.83
C LEU A 25 26.55 -0.88 13.83
N LEU A 26 27.63 -1.55 14.23
CA LEU A 26 28.34 -2.52 13.38
C LEU A 26 27.49 -3.77 13.11
N ILE A 27 26.76 -4.28 14.10
CA ILE A 27 25.84 -5.42 13.93
C ILE A 27 24.67 -5.05 13.00
N LEU A 28 24.10 -3.85 13.15
CA LEU A 28 23.05 -3.35 12.26
C LEU A 28 23.56 -3.10 10.84
N ALA A 29 24.75 -2.53 10.68
CA ALA A 29 25.39 -2.35 9.37
C ALA A 29 25.73 -3.69 8.68
N GLY A 30 26.14 -4.71 9.45
CA GLY A 30 26.35 -6.06 8.95
C GLY A 30 25.07 -6.68 8.35
N SER A 31 23.91 -6.38 8.95
CA SER A 31 22.60 -6.83 8.46
C SER A 31 22.17 -6.09 7.18
N LEU A 32 22.50 -4.80 7.05
CA LEU A 32 22.26 -4.02 5.83
C LEU A 32 23.14 -4.48 4.66
N ASN A 33 24.40 -4.85 4.91
CA ASN A 33 25.32 -5.32 3.88
C ASN A 33 24.89 -6.67 3.28
N ALA A 34 24.27 -7.56 4.08
CA ALA A 34 23.72 -8.83 3.56
C ALA A 34 22.52 -8.59 2.62
N SER A 35 21.60 -7.70 2.98
CA SER A 35 20.40 -7.40 2.18
C SER A 35 20.69 -6.58 0.92
N ARG A 36 21.74 -5.74 0.92
CA ARG A 36 22.15 -4.97 -0.26
C ARG A 36 22.63 -5.86 -1.42
N ASN A 37 23.34 -6.94 -1.12
CA ASN A 37 23.88 -7.84 -2.15
C ASN A 37 22.77 -8.61 -2.89
N GLU A 38 21.69 -9.01 -2.19
CA GLU A 38 20.53 -9.70 -2.81
C GLU A 38 19.73 -8.78 -3.74
N ILE A 39 19.62 -7.48 -3.41
CA ILE A 39 18.87 -6.50 -4.20
C ILE A 39 19.59 -6.16 -5.51
N GLU A 40 20.93 -6.13 -5.52
CA GLU A 40 21.74 -5.83 -6.70
C GLU A 40 21.67 -6.97 -7.75
N GLU A 41 21.62 -8.23 -7.30
CA GLU A 41 21.45 -9.41 -8.17
C GLU A 41 20.07 -9.44 -8.85
N LEU A 42 19.00 -9.08 -8.13
CA LEU A 42 17.65 -9.00 -8.70
C LEU A 42 17.50 -7.84 -9.70
N LEU A 43 18.14 -6.70 -9.46
CA LEU A 43 18.09 -5.56 -10.39
C LEU A 43 18.76 -5.86 -11.73
N ASP A 44 19.82 -6.67 -11.75
CA ASP A 44 20.46 -7.11 -12.98
C ASP A 44 19.58 -8.07 -13.79
N GLU A 45 18.75 -8.90 -13.14
CA GLU A 45 17.75 -9.73 -13.84
C GLU A 45 16.65 -8.90 -14.52
N PHE A 46 16.15 -7.85 -13.87
CA PHE A 46 15.18 -6.92 -14.50
C PHE A 46 15.80 -6.12 -15.65
N ASN A 47 17.09 -5.76 -15.56
CA ASN A 47 17.79 -5.06 -16.63
C ASN A 47 18.15 -5.96 -17.82
N GLN A 48 18.31 -7.27 -17.60
CA GLN A 48 18.49 -8.27 -18.67
C GLN A 48 17.15 -8.77 -19.23
N GLY A 49 16.23 -7.85 -19.49
CA GLY A 49 14.93 -8.09 -20.13
C GLY A 49 15.01 -8.83 -21.47
N LYS A 50 15.15 -10.16 -21.42
CA LYS A 50 15.05 -11.06 -22.56
C LYS A 50 14.11 -12.22 -22.25
N ALA A 51 12.82 -11.90 -22.23
CA ALA A 51 11.76 -12.86 -22.54
C ALA A 51 10.57 -12.17 -23.21
N GLY A 52 10.84 -11.31 -24.21
CA GLY A 52 9.84 -10.91 -25.19
C GLY A 52 10.04 -11.73 -26.45
N ARG A 53 9.16 -12.70 -26.73
CA ARG A 53 9.10 -13.33 -28.06
C ARG A 53 8.83 -12.21 -29.07
N GLU A 54 9.66 -12.07 -30.09
CA GLU A 54 9.36 -11.23 -31.25
C GLU A 54 8.13 -11.82 -31.97
N ILE A 55 6.94 -11.33 -31.62
CA ILE A 55 5.78 -11.46 -32.50
C ILE A 55 5.96 -10.38 -33.56
N ARG A 56 6.30 -10.79 -34.78
CA ARG A 56 6.25 -9.92 -35.97
C ARG A 56 4.79 -9.69 -36.35
N GLU A 57 4.09 -8.90 -35.52
CA GLU A 57 2.79 -8.35 -35.87
C GLU A 57 3.07 -7.08 -36.69
N GLN A 58 2.65 -7.09 -37.94
CA GLN A 58 2.55 -5.87 -38.73
C GLN A 58 1.36 -5.05 -38.20
N SER A 59 1.46 -4.56 -36.97
CA SER A 59 0.42 -3.75 -36.34
C SER A 59 0.64 -2.30 -36.71
N ARG A 60 -0.36 -1.72 -37.36
CA ARG A 60 -0.62 -0.27 -37.33
C ARG A 60 -0.34 0.27 -35.91
N PRO A 61 0.05 1.55 -35.73
CA PRO A 61 0.06 2.15 -34.40
C PRO A 61 -1.37 2.02 -33.85
N VAL A 62 -1.60 1.03 -33.01
CA VAL A 62 -2.79 0.96 -32.18
C VAL A 62 -2.49 1.97 -31.12
N THR A 63 -2.86 3.23 -31.36
CA THR A 63 -2.98 4.19 -30.27
C THR A 63 -3.93 3.54 -29.26
N PRO A 64 -3.47 3.18 -28.05
CA PRO A 64 -4.36 2.66 -27.04
C PRO A 64 -5.44 3.71 -26.83
N VAL A 65 -6.69 3.37 -27.08
CA VAL A 65 -7.80 4.24 -26.68
C VAL A 65 -7.73 4.27 -25.15
N PRO A 66 -7.50 5.45 -24.53
CA PRO A 66 -7.41 5.55 -23.08
C PRO A 66 -8.70 5.05 -22.44
N ASP A 67 -8.62 4.33 -21.31
CA ASP A 67 -9.81 3.87 -20.61
C ASP A 67 -10.56 5.12 -20.09
N PRO A 68 -11.85 5.30 -20.41
CA PRO A 68 -12.63 6.41 -19.90
C PRO A 68 -12.62 6.52 -18.36
N CYS A 69 -12.36 5.42 -17.64
CA CYS A 69 -12.23 5.38 -16.19
C CYS A 69 -10.87 5.84 -15.64
N ASP A 70 -9.81 5.93 -16.46
CA ASP A 70 -8.46 6.28 -15.99
C ASP A 70 -8.38 7.66 -15.33
N GLN A 71 -9.21 8.61 -15.79
CA GLN A 71 -9.26 9.98 -15.27
C GLN A 71 -10.58 10.30 -14.55
N HIS A 72 -11.43 9.30 -14.33
CA HIS A 72 -12.75 9.49 -13.73
C HIS A 72 -12.79 8.94 -12.30
N VAL A 73 -12.74 9.85 -11.32
CA VAL A 73 -12.74 9.49 -9.90
C VAL A 73 -14.15 9.47 -9.34
N CYS A 74 -14.58 8.33 -8.82
CA CYS A 74 -15.88 8.16 -8.18
C CYS A 74 -15.85 8.47 -6.68
N GLY A 75 -16.99 8.90 -6.13
CA GLY A 75 -17.17 9.11 -4.70
C GLY A 75 -17.13 7.81 -3.88
N TRP A 76 -17.14 7.92 -2.55
CA TRP A 76 -17.02 6.77 -1.65
C TRP A 76 -18.11 5.71 -1.87
N GLY A 77 -17.69 4.44 -1.84
CA GLY A 77 -18.59 3.30 -2.04
C GLY A 77 -19.05 3.09 -3.47
N LYS A 78 -18.45 3.81 -4.43
CA LYS A 78 -18.68 3.67 -5.87
C LYS A 78 -17.40 3.25 -6.60
N GLU A 79 -17.56 2.57 -7.71
CA GLU A 79 -16.51 2.20 -8.67
C GLU A 79 -16.86 2.75 -10.06
N CYS A 80 -15.84 3.02 -10.88
CA CYS A 80 -16.03 3.46 -12.25
C CYS A 80 -16.30 2.26 -13.14
N VAL A 81 -17.37 2.33 -13.94
CA VAL A 81 -17.73 1.35 -14.96
C VAL A 81 -18.01 2.08 -16.28
N VAL A 82 -17.66 1.45 -17.40
CA VAL A 82 -17.91 2.02 -18.73
C VAL A 82 -19.29 1.60 -19.23
N ASP A 83 -20.15 2.57 -19.53
CA ASP A 83 -21.49 2.30 -20.06
C ASP A 83 -21.45 1.77 -21.51
N LYS A 84 -22.61 1.33 -22.03
CA LYS A 84 -22.74 0.85 -23.42
C LYS A 84 -22.39 1.90 -24.48
N LYS A 85 -22.28 3.18 -24.09
CA LYS A 85 -21.94 4.31 -24.96
C LYS A 85 -20.45 4.70 -24.83
N GLY A 86 -19.65 3.95 -24.08
CA GLY A 86 -18.23 4.22 -23.88
C GLY A 86 -17.95 5.37 -22.91
N ARG A 87 -18.90 5.73 -22.03
CA ARG A 87 -18.74 6.81 -21.07
C ARG A 87 -18.47 6.25 -19.67
N PRO A 88 -17.63 6.91 -18.86
CA PRO A 88 -17.41 6.50 -17.48
C PRO A 88 -18.63 6.85 -16.64
N VAL A 89 -19.10 5.90 -15.84
CA VAL A 89 -20.24 6.05 -14.92
C VAL A 89 -19.84 5.48 -13.57
N CYS A 90 -20.24 6.15 -12.48
CA CYS A 90 -19.99 5.66 -11.13
C CYS A 90 -21.16 4.81 -10.63
N GLU A 91 -20.92 3.51 -10.44
CA GLU A 91 -21.88 2.58 -9.85
C GLU A 91 -21.45 2.18 -8.44
N CYS A 92 -22.38 1.67 -7.62
CA CYS A 92 -22.01 1.16 -6.29
C CYS A 92 -21.08 -0.04 -6.42
N ILE A 93 -20.06 -0.12 -5.57
CA ILE A 93 -19.08 -1.22 -5.57
C ILE A 93 -19.82 -2.57 -5.53
N SER A 94 -19.51 -3.43 -6.50
CA SER A 94 -20.12 -4.73 -6.68
C SER A 94 -19.72 -5.72 -5.59
N LYS A 95 -18.41 -5.85 -5.33
CA LYS A 95 -17.84 -6.72 -4.29
C LYS A 95 -16.72 -6.01 -3.53
N CYS A 96 -16.73 -6.13 -2.21
CA CYS A 96 -15.61 -5.67 -1.36
C CYS A 96 -14.53 -6.76 -1.27
N PRO A 97 -13.26 -6.38 -1.04
CA PRO A 97 -12.20 -7.37 -0.79
C PRO A 97 -12.56 -8.25 0.41
N ASP A 98 -12.25 -9.53 0.27
CA ASP A 98 -12.39 -10.49 1.35
C ASP A 98 -11.24 -10.24 2.34
N LEU A 99 -11.58 -9.79 3.55
CA LEU A 99 -10.63 -9.60 4.63
C LEU A 99 -10.67 -10.82 5.55
N GLU A 100 -9.57 -11.09 6.24
CA GLU A 100 -9.60 -12.00 7.39
C GLU A 100 -10.56 -11.40 8.44
N ASP A 101 -11.29 -12.24 9.19
CA ASP A 101 -12.30 -11.78 10.16
C ASP A 101 -11.66 -11.17 11.42
N ASP A 102 -10.74 -10.22 11.23
CA ASP A 102 -10.10 -9.44 12.28
C ASP A 102 -11.13 -8.47 12.87
N PRO A 103 -11.40 -8.52 14.19
CA PRO A 103 -12.27 -7.56 14.84
C PRO A 103 -11.85 -6.09 14.70
N LEU A 104 -10.57 -5.80 14.43
CA LEU A 104 -10.04 -4.44 14.25
C LEU A 104 -10.43 -3.80 12.92
N ASP A 105 -10.74 -4.59 11.89
CA ASP A 105 -11.18 -4.08 10.59
C ASP A 105 -12.65 -3.64 10.59
N LYS A 106 -13.41 -4.07 11.61
CA LYS A 106 -14.85 -3.81 11.72
C LYS A 106 -15.10 -2.34 12.05
N VAL A 107 -16.15 -1.79 11.42
CA VAL A 107 -16.55 -0.39 11.62
C VAL A 107 -18.00 -0.28 12.07
N CYS A 108 -18.31 0.69 12.92
CA CYS A 108 -19.67 0.95 13.39
C CYS A 108 -20.27 2.16 12.67
N ALA A 109 -21.50 2.01 12.16
CA ALA A 109 -22.28 3.09 11.58
C ALA A 109 -23.11 3.83 12.63
N SER A 110 -23.55 5.05 12.30
CA SER A 110 -24.40 5.89 13.18
C SER A 110 -25.76 5.30 13.51
N ASN A 111 -26.20 4.27 12.78
CA ASN A 111 -27.42 3.52 13.04
C ASN A 111 -27.19 2.25 13.89
N ASN A 112 -26.06 2.18 14.62
CA ASN A 112 -25.65 1.06 15.46
C ASN A 112 -25.48 -0.27 14.70
N GLN A 113 -25.24 -0.23 13.39
CA GLN A 113 -24.90 -1.41 12.59
C GLN A 113 -23.39 -1.52 12.42
N THR A 114 -22.85 -2.70 12.70
CA THR A 114 -21.44 -3.03 12.50
C THR A 114 -21.23 -3.66 11.13
N PHE A 115 -20.22 -3.20 10.40
CA PHE A 115 -19.83 -3.71 9.09
C PHE A 115 -18.45 -4.36 9.17
N ALA A 116 -18.22 -5.36 8.33
CA ALA A 116 -16.94 -6.08 8.28
C ALA A 116 -15.76 -5.17 7.95
N SER A 117 -15.98 -4.13 7.13
CA SER A 117 -14.96 -3.12 6.83
C SER A 117 -15.56 -1.81 6.34
N LEU A 118 -14.70 -0.80 6.19
CA LEU A 118 -15.07 0.50 5.64
C LEU A 118 -15.67 0.40 4.23
N CYS A 119 -15.18 -0.52 3.39
CA CYS A 119 -15.77 -0.79 2.07
C CYS A 119 -17.24 -1.21 2.19
N HIS A 120 -17.53 -2.17 3.08
CA HIS A 120 -18.88 -2.69 3.28
C HIS A 120 -19.84 -1.60 3.75
N LEU A 121 -19.38 -0.71 4.64
CA LEU A 121 -20.16 0.44 5.12
C LEU A 121 -20.53 1.39 3.98
N TYR A 122 -19.54 1.83 3.17
CA TYR A 122 -19.81 2.79 2.09
C TYR A 122 -20.59 2.18 0.93
N ARG A 123 -20.34 0.91 0.60
CA ARG A 123 -21.15 0.15 -0.36
C ARG A 123 -22.61 0.11 0.07
N GLN A 124 -22.89 -0.24 1.33
CA GLN A 124 -24.25 -0.26 1.85
C GLN A 124 -24.91 1.13 1.77
N ARG A 125 -24.17 2.19 2.11
CA ARG A 125 -24.64 3.57 1.98
C ARG A 125 -25.03 3.91 0.55
N CYS A 126 -24.21 3.55 -0.43
CA CYS A 126 -24.48 3.77 -1.85
C CYS A 126 -25.77 3.05 -2.28
N VAL A 127 -25.90 1.76 -1.93
CA VAL A 127 -27.08 0.95 -2.27
C VAL A 127 -28.36 1.51 -1.63
N CYS A 128 -28.29 1.96 -0.38
CA CYS A 128 -29.42 2.62 0.28
C CYS A 128 -29.83 3.92 -0.42
N LYS A 129 -28.86 4.77 -0.81
CA LYS A 129 -29.12 6.02 -1.52
C LYS A 129 -29.76 5.79 -2.89
N LYS A 130 -29.31 4.75 -3.61
CA LYS A 130 -29.89 4.33 -4.89
C LYS A 130 -31.36 3.92 -4.76
N ARG A 131 -31.70 3.19 -3.68
CA ARG A 131 -33.09 2.80 -3.38
C ARG A 131 -33.99 3.98 -3.01
N SER A 132 -33.44 5.02 -2.39
CA SER A 132 -34.19 6.23 -2.02
C SER A 132 -34.36 7.25 -3.16
N GLY A 133 -33.96 6.91 -4.40
CA GLY A 133 -34.18 7.76 -5.58
C GLY A 133 -33.29 9.00 -5.67
N PHE A 134 -32.19 9.07 -4.92
CA PHE A 134 -31.25 10.19 -4.92
C PHE A 134 -29.99 9.81 -5.73
N GLU A 135 -30.12 9.57 -7.03
CA GLU A 135 -28.97 9.45 -7.94
C GLU A 135 -28.73 10.80 -8.63
N ASN A 136 -27.52 11.36 -8.40
CA ASN A 136 -26.68 12.20 -9.28
C ASN A 136 -25.90 13.22 -8.45
N GLU A 137 -24.80 12.75 -7.85
CA GLU A 137 -23.53 13.48 -7.72
C GLU A 137 -22.42 12.44 -7.50
#